data_AF-A0A1G6QE54-F1
#
_entry.id   AF-A0A1G6QE54-F1
#
_cell.length_a   1.000
_cell.length_b   1.000
_cell.length_c   1.000
_cell.angle_alpha   90.00
_cell.angle_beta   90.00
_cell.angle_gamma   90.00
#
_symmetry.space_group_name_H-M   'P 1'
#
loop_
_entity.id
_entity.type
_entity.pdbx_description
1 polymer ?
#
loop_
_entity_poly.entity_id
_entity_poly.type
_entity_poly.pdbx_seq_one_letter_code
_entity_poly.pdbx_strand_id
1 'polypeptide(L)'
;MRVFPHGNIVNFEASVREMTGPGLDRLLKNVISDHAPVVAGLLDMDQQAVFVFGQAKQIRVDEQEDRVEVITQSEDGEENAISRTISDLVISHEVYFDIEDASTVVRYPVFYVTFNKEGEASGEETLFLAPRDKVSQPLECVVEFWNQSGEVGRDVDFPAEGCRVVPDFKNVLQTEKEK
;
A
#
# COMPACT_ATOMS: atom_id res chain seq x y z
N MET A 1 -15.08 14.10 10.56
CA MET A 1 -14.51 13.85 9.22
C MET A 1 -15.47 13.00 8.41
N ARG A 2 -15.59 13.21 7.09
CA ARG A 2 -16.43 12.38 6.22
C ARG A 2 -15.58 11.88 5.05
N VAL A 3 -15.47 10.56 4.92
CA VAL A 3 -14.78 9.92 3.78
C VAL A 3 -15.81 9.79 2.65
N PHE A 4 -15.49 10.33 1.47
CA PHE A 4 -16.32 10.09 0.29
C PHE A 4 -15.92 8.76 -0.36
N PRO A 5 -16.88 7.92 -0.78
CA PRO A 5 -16.61 6.60 -1.36
C PRO A 5 -15.97 6.62 -2.76
N HIS A 6 -15.56 7.80 -3.24
CA HIS A 6 -14.80 7.94 -4.48
C HIS A 6 -13.31 7.67 -4.19
N GLY A 7 -13.03 6.43 -3.78
CA GLY A 7 -11.67 5.90 -3.73
C GLY A 7 -11.19 5.66 -5.15
N ASN A 8 -10.13 6.35 -5.56
CA ASN A 8 -9.40 5.94 -6.75
C ASN A 8 -8.23 5.10 -6.27
N ILE A 9 -8.31 3.79 -6.52
CA ILE A 9 -7.13 2.95 -6.56
C ILE A 9 -6.37 3.39 -7.82
N VAL A 10 -5.42 4.30 -7.65
CA VAL A 10 -4.57 4.75 -8.73
C VAL A 10 -3.60 3.62 -8.99
N ASN A 11 -3.93 2.75 -9.96
CA ASN A 11 -3.01 2.00 -10.81
C ASN A 11 -3.69 0.81 -11.54
N PHE A 12 -4.82 0.91 -12.23
CA PHE A 12 -5.37 -0.32 -12.88
C PHE A 12 -4.41 -1.02 -13.90
N GLU A 13 -3.31 -0.36 -14.32
CA GLU A 13 -2.19 -0.98 -15.07
C GLU A 13 -1.00 -1.48 -14.20
N ALA A 14 -1.00 -1.24 -12.88
CA ALA A 14 0.04 -1.62 -11.89
C ALA A 14 -0.47 -1.95 -10.45
N SER A 15 -1.79 -2.03 -10.21
CA SER A 15 -2.46 -2.08 -8.89
C SER A 15 -2.37 -3.44 -8.23
N VAL A 16 -2.15 -4.46 -9.05
CA VAL A 16 -1.74 -5.76 -8.60
C VAL A 16 -0.67 -6.10 -9.61
N ARG A 17 0.58 -5.97 -9.20
CA ARG A 17 1.72 -6.46 -9.96
C ARG A 17 2.51 -7.24 -8.95
N GLU A 18 3.08 -8.36 -9.38
CA GLU A 18 4.25 -8.92 -8.73
C GLU A 18 5.30 -7.78 -8.70
N MET A 19 5.41 -7.08 -7.57
CA MET A 19 6.36 -5.98 -7.43
C MET A 19 7.72 -6.58 -7.20
N THR A 20 8.65 -6.29 -8.11
CA THR A 20 10.07 -6.52 -7.85
C THR A 20 10.54 -5.57 -6.76
N GLY A 21 11.58 -5.95 -6.00
CA GLY A 21 12.14 -5.12 -4.93
C GLY A 21 12.52 -3.70 -5.37
N PRO A 22 13.06 -3.44 -6.58
CA PRO A 22 13.28 -2.08 -7.08
C PRO A 22 12.00 -1.28 -7.26
N GLY A 23 10.89 -1.93 -7.62
CA GLY A 23 9.58 -1.30 -7.73
C GLY A 23 9.08 -0.85 -6.37
N LEU A 24 9.16 -1.74 -5.38
CA LEU A 24 8.82 -1.44 -3.98
C LEU A 24 9.71 -0.33 -3.41
N ASP A 25 11.03 -0.40 -3.61
CA ASP A 25 11.99 0.60 -3.14
C ASP A 25 11.64 2.00 -3.65
N ARG A 26 11.39 2.10 -4.96
CA ARG A 26 11.03 3.36 -5.60
C ARG A 26 9.70 3.90 -5.07
N LEU A 27 8.69 3.03 -4.94
CA LEU A 27 7.38 3.41 -4.42
C LEU A 27 7.52 3.98 -3.01
N LEU A 28 8.15 3.23 -2.10
CA LEU A 28 8.30 3.64 -0.70
C LEU A 28 9.15 4.92 -0.52
N LYS A 29 10.21 5.08 -1.31
CA LYS A 29 11.01 6.31 -1.31
C LYS A 29 10.23 7.52 -1.81
N ASN A 30 9.40 7.35 -2.84
CA ASN A 30 8.53 8.43 -3.33
C ASN A 30 7.53 8.87 -2.25
N VAL A 31 6.98 7.93 -1.46
CA VAL A 31 6.06 8.28 -0.36
C VAL A 31 6.71 9.28 0.61
N ILE A 32 7.95 9.00 1.05
CA ILE A 32 8.65 9.91 1.96
C ILE A 32 8.97 11.24 1.27
N SER A 33 9.45 11.22 0.04
CA SER A 33 9.81 12.43 -0.71
C SER A 33 8.60 13.35 -0.93
N ASP A 34 7.46 12.78 -1.34
CA ASP A 34 6.33 13.54 -1.84
C ASP A 34 5.32 13.91 -0.73
N HIS A 35 5.38 13.23 0.41
CA HIS A 35 4.37 13.34 1.47
C HIS A 35 4.91 13.51 2.89
N ALA A 36 6.22 13.74 3.06
CA ALA A 36 6.78 14.02 4.38
C ALA A 36 6.07 15.20 5.09
N PRO A 37 5.79 15.10 6.39
CA PRO A 37 6.07 13.95 7.27
C PRO A 37 5.08 12.79 7.09
N VAL A 38 5.60 11.56 7.11
CA VAL A 38 4.84 10.32 6.94
C VAL A 38 4.83 9.55 8.26
N VAL A 39 3.65 9.12 8.73
CA VAL A 39 3.50 8.17 9.84
C VAL A 39 3.60 6.75 9.31
N ALA A 40 4.27 5.88 10.06
CA ALA A 40 4.40 4.47 9.76
C ALA A 40 3.88 3.60 10.91
N GLY A 41 3.24 2.49 10.55
CA GLY A 41 2.66 1.55 11.50
C GLY A 41 2.35 0.19 10.89
N LEU A 42 1.84 -0.70 11.72
CA LEU A 42 1.34 -2.02 11.32
C LEU A 42 -0.15 -2.14 11.62
N LEU A 43 -0.90 -2.72 10.69
CA LEU A 43 -2.23 -3.26 10.91
C LEU A 43 -2.11 -4.77 11.13
N ASP A 44 -2.67 -5.25 12.23
CA ASP A 44 -2.83 -6.67 12.52
C ASP A 44 -4.32 -6.98 12.62
N MET A 45 -4.86 -7.61 11.57
CA MET A 45 -6.28 -7.90 11.48
C MET A 45 -6.72 -9.04 12.41
N ASP A 46 -5.81 -9.98 12.71
CA ASP A 46 -6.07 -11.07 13.64
C ASP A 46 -6.27 -10.53 15.06
N GLN A 47 -5.43 -9.56 15.43
CA GLN A 47 -5.50 -8.89 16.74
C GLN A 47 -6.47 -7.70 16.76
N GLN A 48 -7.04 -7.32 15.62
CA GLN A 48 -7.82 -6.09 15.43
C GLN A 48 -7.09 -4.86 16.01
N ALA A 49 -5.79 -4.77 15.74
CA ALA A 49 -4.89 -3.82 16.36
C ALA A 49 -4.16 -2.95 15.32
N VAL A 50 -3.91 -1.69 15.72
CA VAL A 50 -3.06 -0.75 14.99
C VAL A 50 -1.86 -0.41 15.86
N PHE A 51 -0.67 -0.74 15.37
CA PHE A 51 0.60 -0.41 16.04
C PHE A 51 1.24 0.78 15.33
N VAL A 52 1.43 1.89 16.03
CA VAL A 52 2.02 3.11 15.47
C VAL A 52 3.44 3.28 16.02
N PHE A 53 4.44 3.29 15.14
CA PHE A 53 5.85 3.39 15.53
C PHE A 53 6.42 4.81 15.39
N GLY A 54 5.62 5.74 14.82
CA GLY A 54 5.97 7.15 14.71
C GLY A 54 6.22 7.62 13.28
N GLN A 55 7.05 8.65 13.12
CA GLN A 55 7.35 9.23 11.81
C GLN A 55 8.42 8.41 11.09
N ALA A 56 8.16 7.98 9.87
CA ALA A 56 9.16 7.36 9.00
C ALA A 56 10.30 8.35 8.70
N LYS A 57 11.53 7.94 8.99
CA LYS A 57 12.75 8.70 8.69
C LYS A 57 13.50 8.12 7.50
N GLN A 58 13.51 6.79 7.41
CA GLN A 58 14.24 6.08 6.38
C GLN A 58 13.49 4.81 5.99
N ILE A 59 13.54 4.49 4.70
CA ILE A 59 13.09 3.21 4.18
C ILE A 59 14.23 2.60 3.35
N ARG A 60 14.47 1.31 3.55
CA ARG A 60 15.45 0.53 2.81
C ARG A 60 14.78 -0.75 2.31
N VAL A 61 14.90 -1.00 1.02
CA VAL A 61 14.58 -2.30 0.42
C VAL A 61 15.88 -2.87 -0.14
N ASP A 62 16.23 -4.07 0.27
CA ASP A 62 17.47 -4.77 -0.08
C ASP A 62 17.13 -6.18 -0.57
N GLU A 63 17.08 -6.37 -1.89
CA GLU A 63 16.81 -7.69 -2.49
C GLU A 63 17.91 -8.70 -2.21
N GLN A 64 19.16 -8.26 -2.05
CA GLN A 64 20.28 -9.18 -1.83
C GLN A 64 20.23 -9.77 -0.43
N GLU A 65 19.79 -8.95 0.53
CA GLU A 65 19.59 -9.36 1.93
C GLU A 65 18.15 -9.79 2.25
N ASP A 66 17.29 -9.87 1.23
CA ASP A 66 15.86 -10.22 1.35
C ASP A 66 15.15 -9.42 2.45
N ARG A 67 15.30 -8.09 2.44
CA ARG A 67 14.84 -7.23 3.54
C ARG A 67 14.14 -5.95 3.10
N VAL A 68 12.98 -5.68 3.70
CA VAL A 68 12.30 -4.38 3.73
C VAL A 68 12.39 -3.83 5.14
N GLU A 69 12.95 -2.63 5.30
CA GLU A 69 13.13 -1.99 6.60
C GLU A 69 12.61 -0.55 6.58
N VAL A 70 11.83 -0.20 7.60
CA VAL A 70 11.38 1.17 7.87
C VAL A 70 11.89 1.59 9.23
N ILE A 71 12.70 2.65 9.24
CA ILE A 71 13.16 3.29 10.48
C ILE A 71 12.22 4.44 10.81
N THR A 72 11.66 4.40 12.01
CA THR A 72 10.72 5.41 12.52
C THR A 72 11.26 6.07 13.76
N GLN A 73 10.73 7.27 14.06
CA GLN A 73 10.99 7.98 15.30
C GLN A 73 9.67 8.32 15.99
N SER A 74 9.54 7.92 17.26
CA SER A 74 8.38 8.25 18.10
C SER A 74 8.40 9.72 18.53
N GLU A 75 7.32 10.19 19.17
CA GLU A 75 7.25 11.57 19.69
C GLU A 75 8.25 11.83 20.82
N ASP A 76 8.59 10.79 21.59
CA ASP A 76 9.59 10.83 22.65
C ASP A 76 11.04 10.75 22.11
N GLY A 77 11.20 10.65 20.80
CA GLY A 77 12.50 10.59 20.11
C GLY A 77 13.11 9.19 20.03
N GLU A 78 12.38 8.14 20.47
CA GLU A 78 12.82 6.76 20.38
C GLU A 78 12.78 6.26 18.93
N GLU A 79 13.87 5.63 18.48
CA GLU A 79 13.95 5.04 17.16
C GLU A 79 13.46 3.60 17.18
N ASN A 80 12.61 3.26 16.22
CA ASN A 80 12.10 1.90 16.03
C ASN A 80 12.41 1.44 14.60
N ALA A 81 12.59 0.12 14.43
CA ALA A 81 12.79 -0.50 13.13
C ALA A 81 11.70 -1.54 12.88
N ILE A 82 10.99 -1.39 11.76
CA ILE A 82 10.06 -2.40 11.25
C ILE A 82 10.79 -3.13 10.12
N SER A 83 11.11 -4.41 10.29
CA SER A 83 11.86 -5.21 9.31
C SER A 83 11.07 -6.45 8.90
N ARG A 84 10.87 -6.64 7.59
CA ARG A 84 10.21 -7.82 7.01
C ARG A 84 11.03 -8.37 5.85
N THR A 85 10.80 -9.63 5.50
CA THR A 85 11.47 -10.21 4.32
C THR A 85 10.72 -9.81 3.05
N ILE A 86 11.44 -9.70 1.93
CA ILE A 86 10.79 -9.44 0.64
C ILE A 86 10.08 -10.72 0.18
N SER A 87 10.64 -11.89 0.47
CA SER A 87 10.03 -13.20 0.19
C SER A 87 8.65 -13.39 0.83
N ASP A 88 8.38 -12.73 1.96
CA ASP A 88 7.07 -12.77 2.62
C ASP A 88 6.08 -11.74 2.07
N LEU A 89 6.47 -10.89 1.10
CA LEU A 89 5.59 -9.89 0.50
C LEU A 89 4.41 -10.58 -0.22
N VAL A 90 3.20 -10.24 0.22
CA VAL A 90 1.95 -10.75 -0.38
C VAL A 90 1.44 -9.75 -1.41
N ILE A 91 1.23 -8.51 -1.00
CA ILE A 91 0.63 -7.48 -1.85
C ILE A 91 0.98 -6.09 -1.33
N SER A 92 0.99 -5.11 -2.23
CA SER A 92 1.06 -3.69 -1.87
C SER A 92 -0.09 -2.92 -2.51
N HIS A 93 -0.59 -1.91 -1.81
CA HIS A 93 -1.63 -1.04 -2.31
C HIS A 93 -1.22 0.42 -2.16
N GLU A 94 -1.49 1.21 -3.18
CA GLU A 94 -1.49 2.66 -3.10
C GLU A 94 -2.93 3.13 -3.30
N VAL A 95 -3.47 3.78 -2.28
CA VAL A 95 -4.90 4.09 -2.21
C VAL A 95 -5.10 5.57 -1.97
N TYR A 96 -5.96 6.20 -2.77
CA TYR A 96 -6.33 7.61 -2.61
C TYR A 96 -7.84 7.73 -2.40
N PHE A 97 -8.23 8.48 -1.38
CA PHE A 97 -9.60 8.96 -1.26
C PHE A 97 -9.65 10.47 -1.07
N ASP A 98 -10.74 11.07 -1.53
CA ASP A 98 -11.08 12.43 -1.22
C ASP A 98 -11.80 12.48 0.14
N ILE A 99 -11.21 13.19 1.10
CA ILE A 99 -11.71 13.34 2.47
C ILE A 99 -12.23 14.75 2.67
N GLU A 100 -13.41 14.90 3.26
CA GLU A 100 -13.85 16.17 3.84
C GLU A 100 -13.24 16.38 5.22
N ASP A 101 -12.30 17.31 5.32
CA ASP A 101 -11.66 17.72 6.56
C ASP A 101 -11.77 19.24 6.75
N ALA A 102 -12.35 19.67 7.88
CA ALA A 102 -12.59 21.07 8.20
C ALA A 102 -13.20 21.92 7.05
N SER A 103 -14.16 21.37 6.30
CA SER A 103 -14.82 21.99 5.12
C SER A 103 -13.94 22.12 3.86
N THR A 104 -12.79 21.45 3.83
CA THR A 104 -11.95 21.33 2.63
C THR A 104 -11.94 19.88 2.16
N VAL A 105 -11.97 19.66 0.84
CA VAL A 105 -11.79 18.34 0.26
C VAL A 105 -10.31 18.12 -0.02
N VAL A 106 -9.74 17.08 0.59
CA VAL A 106 -8.32 16.75 0.49
C VAL A 106 -8.16 15.34 -0.06
N ARG A 107 -7.40 15.20 -1.15
CA ARG A 107 -7.02 13.89 -1.68
C ARG A 107 -5.92 13.27 -0.83
N TYR A 108 -6.23 12.25 -0.06
CA TYR A 108 -5.33 11.66 0.93
C TYR A 108 -4.82 10.29 0.48
N PRO A 109 -3.50 10.10 0.29
CA PRO A 109 -2.91 8.81 0.00
C PRO A 109 -2.65 7.99 1.26
N VAL A 110 -2.85 6.67 1.18
CA VAL A 110 -2.29 5.70 2.10
C VAL A 110 -1.65 4.57 1.30
N PHE A 111 -0.47 4.15 1.73
CA PHE A 111 0.27 3.05 1.13
C PHE A 111 0.27 1.88 2.10
N TYR A 112 -0.11 0.70 1.61
CA TYR A 112 -0.13 -0.55 2.35
C TYR A 112 0.86 -1.53 1.73
N VAL A 113 1.56 -2.28 2.57
CA VAL A 113 2.44 -3.38 2.15
C VAL A 113 2.18 -4.54 3.11
N THR A 114 1.62 -5.62 2.60
CA THR A 114 1.22 -6.78 3.40
C THR A 114 2.23 -7.90 3.25
N PHE A 115 2.57 -8.50 4.37
CA PHE A 115 3.51 -9.61 4.49
C PHE A 115 2.85 -10.78 5.19
N ASN A 116 3.29 -11.99 4.88
CA ASN A 116 3.03 -13.14 5.73
C ASN A 116 3.76 -12.94 7.07
N LYS A 117 3.11 -13.29 8.18
CA LYS A 117 3.74 -13.29 9.50
C LYS A 117 4.73 -14.44 9.61
N GLU A 118 5.93 -14.13 10.07
CA GLU A 118 6.98 -15.11 10.26
C GLU A 118 6.56 -16.18 11.29
N GLY A 119 6.55 -17.44 10.87
CA GLY A 119 6.24 -18.59 11.75
C GLY A 119 4.75 -18.91 11.92
N GLU A 120 3.85 -18.18 11.27
CA GLU A 120 2.41 -18.48 11.27
C GLU A 120 1.95 -18.93 9.89
N ALA A 121 1.24 -20.06 9.81
CA ALA A 121 0.84 -20.67 8.54
C ALA A 121 -0.24 -19.88 7.78
N SER A 122 -0.90 -18.91 8.42
CA SER A 122 -2.01 -18.15 7.85
C SER A 122 -2.15 -16.74 8.43
N GLY A 123 -1.09 -16.21 9.05
CA GLY A 123 -1.12 -14.87 9.63
C GLY A 123 -0.58 -13.85 8.63
N GLU A 124 -1.23 -12.71 8.50
CA GLU A 124 -0.74 -11.58 7.70
C GLU A 124 -0.64 -10.33 8.57
N GLU A 125 0.28 -9.45 8.20
CA GLU A 125 0.39 -8.12 8.77
C GLU A 125 0.68 -7.08 7.71
N THR A 126 0.13 -5.89 7.88
CA THR A 126 0.21 -4.85 6.86
C THR A 126 0.91 -3.61 7.40
N LEU A 127 2.09 -3.33 6.85
CA LEU A 127 2.75 -2.04 6.99
C LEU A 127 1.91 -0.98 6.29
N PHE A 128 1.67 0.14 6.97
CA PHE A 128 1.10 1.33 6.36
C PHE A 128 2.04 2.52 6.42
N LEU A 129 1.95 3.38 5.40
CA LEU A 129 2.57 4.71 5.34
C LEU A 129 1.51 5.73 4.95
N ALA A 130 1.37 6.79 5.74
CA ALA A 130 0.38 7.82 5.48
C ALA A 130 0.91 9.23 5.81
N PRO A 131 0.55 10.30 5.06
CA PRO A 131 0.94 11.66 5.41
C PRO A 131 0.35 12.05 6.77
N ARG A 132 1.18 12.53 7.70
CA ARG A 132 0.77 12.84 9.07
C ARG A 132 -0.14 14.07 9.14
N ASP A 133 0.23 15.13 8.42
CA ASP A 133 -0.31 16.47 8.65
C ASP A 133 -1.32 16.92 7.58
N LYS A 134 -1.70 16.02 6.67
CA LYS A 134 -2.57 16.34 5.53
C LYS A 134 -4.06 16.32 5.90
N VAL A 135 -4.42 15.64 6.98
CA VAL A 135 -5.77 15.58 7.55
C VAL A 135 -5.71 15.57 9.08
N SER A 136 -6.81 15.94 9.73
CA SER A 136 -6.91 16.00 11.20
C SER A 136 -6.83 14.64 11.90
N GLN A 137 -7.24 13.56 11.24
CA GLN A 137 -7.33 12.21 11.81
C GLN A 137 -6.74 11.16 10.84
N PRO A 138 -5.41 11.15 10.64
CA PRO A 138 -4.76 10.29 9.64
C PRO A 138 -4.96 8.80 9.91
N LEU A 139 -4.92 8.36 11.17
CA LEU A 139 -5.06 6.94 11.53
C LEU A 139 -6.47 6.39 11.30
N GLU A 140 -7.51 7.21 11.48
CA GLU A 140 -8.87 6.80 11.12
C GLU A 140 -9.00 6.54 9.62
N CYS A 141 -8.33 7.35 8.81
CA CYS A 141 -8.29 7.17 7.35
C CYS A 141 -7.56 5.89 6.96
N VAL A 142 -6.45 5.57 7.61
CA VAL A 142 -5.72 4.31 7.41
C VAL A 142 -6.65 3.11 7.65
N VAL A 143 -7.31 3.04 8.80
CA VAL A 143 -8.18 1.89 9.11
C VAL A 143 -9.38 1.82 8.16
N GLU A 144 -10.03 2.96 7.90
CA GLU A 144 -11.21 3.00 7.04
C GLU A 144 -10.88 2.62 5.59
N PHE A 145 -9.74 3.08 5.06
CA PHE A 145 -9.33 2.77 3.70
C PHE A 145 -8.97 1.29 3.58
N TRP A 146 -8.27 0.73 4.57
CA TRP A 146 -7.97 -0.70 4.57
C TRP A 146 -9.25 -1.56 4.55
N ASN A 147 -10.26 -1.21 5.36
CA ASN A 147 -11.55 -1.93 5.35
C ASN A 147 -12.26 -1.89 3.98
N GLN A 148 -12.01 -0.85 3.18
CA GLN A 148 -12.63 -0.69 1.87
C GLN A 148 -11.81 -1.30 0.73
N SER A 149 -10.47 -1.34 0.84
CA SER A 149 -9.58 -1.70 -0.27
C SER A 149 -8.58 -2.81 0.01
N GLY A 150 -8.43 -3.27 1.26
CA GLY A 150 -7.37 -4.22 1.65
C GLY A 150 -7.46 -5.56 0.91
N GLU A 151 -8.68 -6.02 0.63
CA GLU A 151 -8.93 -7.26 -0.11
C GLU A 151 -8.85 -7.10 -1.64
N VAL A 152 -8.78 -5.87 -2.14
CA VAL A 152 -8.80 -5.63 -3.59
C VAL A 152 -7.50 -6.15 -4.21
N GLY A 153 -7.64 -6.99 -5.23
CA GLY A 153 -6.52 -7.53 -5.98
C GLY A 153 -5.95 -8.84 -5.43
N ARG A 154 -6.40 -9.31 -4.27
CA ARG A 154 -5.97 -10.60 -3.71
C ARG A 154 -6.43 -11.82 -4.54
N ASP A 155 -7.52 -11.69 -5.28
CA ASP A 155 -8.05 -12.76 -6.15
C ASP A 155 -7.36 -12.82 -7.54
N VAL A 156 -6.30 -12.04 -7.77
CA VAL A 156 -5.65 -11.94 -9.10
C VAL A 156 -4.31 -12.65 -9.08
N ASP A 157 -4.26 -13.83 -9.69
CA ASP A 157 -3.00 -14.49 -10.03
C ASP A 157 -2.35 -13.81 -11.24
N PHE A 158 -1.10 -13.38 -11.11
CA PHE A 158 -0.28 -12.91 -12.23
C PHE A 158 0.55 -14.08 -12.75
N PRO A 159 0.12 -14.80 -13.80
CA PRO A 159 1.01 -15.76 -14.43
C PRO A 159 2.25 -15.01 -14.93
N ALA A 160 3.44 -15.53 -14.58
CA ALA A 160 4.75 -14.95 -14.95
C ALA A 160 4.96 -14.78 -16.47
N GLU A 161 4.07 -15.34 -17.30
CA GLU A 161 3.95 -15.02 -18.71
C GLU A 161 3.29 -13.65 -18.88
N GLY A 162 4.10 -12.58 -18.80
CA GLY A 162 3.63 -11.19 -18.89
C GLY A 162 2.65 -10.93 -20.04
N CYS A 163 1.78 -9.92 -19.86
CA CYS A 163 0.69 -9.53 -20.76
C CYS A 163 1.01 -9.74 -22.25
N ARG A 164 0.65 -10.91 -22.78
CA ARG A 164 0.59 -11.13 -24.22
C ARG A 164 -0.75 -10.63 -24.70
N VAL A 165 -0.74 -9.56 -25.50
CA VAL A 165 -1.87 -9.30 -26.40
C VAL A 165 -2.05 -10.57 -27.22
N VAL A 166 -3.15 -11.29 -27.01
CA VAL A 166 -3.47 -12.46 -27.82
C VAL A 166 -3.40 -12.04 -29.29
N PRO A 167 -2.70 -12.79 -30.17
CA PRO A 167 -2.46 -12.38 -31.55
C PRO A 167 -3.73 -11.94 -32.30
N ASP A 168 -4.88 -12.49 -31.93
CA ASP A 168 -6.19 -12.23 -32.53
C ASP A 168 -7.01 -11.11 -31.85
N PHE A 169 -6.45 -10.34 -30.91
CA PHE A 169 -7.19 -9.28 -30.20
C PHE A 169 -7.82 -8.25 -31.17
N LYS A 170 -7.16 -7.96 -32.29
CA LYS A 170 -7.70 -7.07 -33.34
C LYS A 170 -8.93 -7.65 -34.05
N ASN A 171 -9.03 -8.97 -34.17
CA ASN A 171 -10.14 -9.65 -34.84
C ASN A 171 -11.40 -9.64 -33.97
N VAL A 172 -11.23 -9.78 -32.64
CA VAL A 172 -12.31 -9.69 -31.66
C VAL A 172 -12.96 -8.29 -31.66
N LEU A 173 -12.16 -7.22 -31.76
CA LEU A 173 -12.65 -5.84 -31.81
C LEU A 173 -13.43 -5.49 -33.10
N GLN A 174 -13.20 -6.22 -34.19
CA GLN A 174 -13.93 -6.01 -35.45
C GLN A 174 -15.28 -6.71 -35.46
N THR A 175 -15.47 -7.75 -34.64
CA THR A 175 -16.71 -8.54 -34.64
C THR A 175 -17.88 -7.79 -33.97
N GLU A 176 -17.59 -6.78 -33.13
CA GLU A 176 -18.63 -5.99 -32.45
C GLU A 176 -19.14 -4.78 -33.25
N LYS A 177 -18.49 -4.41 -34.37
CA LYS A 177 -18.94 -3.30 -35.22
C LYS A 177 -19.98 -3.69 -36.28
N GLU A 178 -20.33 -4.98 -36.38
CA GLU A 178 -21.29 -5.50 -37.35
C GLU A 178 -22.55 -6.12 -36.71
N LYS A 179 -22.99 -5.62 -35.55
CA LYS A 179 -24.33 -5.89 -35.02
C LYS A 179 -25.14 -4.61 -34.81
#